data_AF-A0A961F516-F1
#
_entry.id   AF-A0A961F516-F1
#
_cell.length_a   1.000
_cell.length_b   1.000
_cell.length_c   1.000
_cell.angle_alpha   90.00
_cell.angle_beta   90.00
_cell.angle_gamma   90.00
#
_symmetry.space_group_name_H-M   'P 1'
#
loop_
_entity.id
_entity.type
_entity.pdbx_description
1 polymer ?
#
loop_
_entity_poly.entity_id
_entity_poly.type
_entity_poly.pdbx_seq_one_letter_code
_entity_poly.pdbx_strand_id
1 'polypeptide(L)'
;MLYIVLTACLVSSPDACEERYIPLYADISPMACMMGAQAEIARWQETHADLDVSRWQCKTDEMIALAETPGELDVAPHPIELE
;
A
#
# COMPACT_ATOMS: atom_id res chain seq x y z
N MET A 1 9.32 6.75 3.15
CA MET A 1 7.96 7.30 3.23
C MET A 1 7.00 6.25 3.79
N LEU A 2 5.90 6.70 4.40
CA LEU A 2 4.81 5.85 4.87
C LEU A 2 3.57 6.14 4.03
N TYR A 3 2.74 5.11 3.88
CA TYR A 3 1.48 5.18 3.16
C TYR A 3 0.39 4.52 3.98
N ILE A 4 -0.82 5.04 3.85
CA ILE A 4 -2.03 4.27 4.18
C ILE A 4 -2.40 3.54 2.90
N VAL A 5 -2.27 2.23 2.92
CA VAL A 5 -2.71 1.35 1.83
C VAL A 5 -4.10 0.85 2.18
N LEU A 6 -5.06 1.12 1.31
CA LEU A 6 -6.46 0.78 1.52
C LEU A 6 -7.00 -0.04 0.36
N THR A 7 -7.95 -0.92 0.66
CA THR A 7 -8.77 -1.61 -0.33
C THR A 7 -10.07 -0.85 -0.45
N ALA A 8 -10.30 -0.26 -1.63
CA ALA A 8 -11.51 0.49 -1.94
C ALA A 8 -12.33 -0.26 -2.98
N CYS A 9 -13.62 -0.45 -2.71
CA CYS A 9 -14.56 -1.15 -3.59
C CYS A 9 -15.62 -0.17 -4.11
N LEU A 10 -16.08 -0.35 -5.34
CA LEU A 10 -17.16 0.47 -5.90
C LEU A 10 -18.46 0.26 -5.11
N VAL A 11 -19.10 1.34 -4.69
CA VAL A 11 -20.41 1.28 -4.00
C VAL A 11 -21.47 0.63 -4.89
N SER A 12 -21.40 0.86 -6.21
CA SER A 12 -22.31 0.25 -7.19
C SER A 12 -21.97 -1.20 -7.55
N SER A 13 -20.77 -1.67 -7.24
CA SER A 13 -20.30 -3.02 -7.54
C SER A 13 -19.29 -3.47 -6.46
N PRO A 14 -19.77 -4.01 -5.33
CA PRO A 14 -18.93 -4.31 -4.17
C PRO A 14 -17.83 -5.35 -4.42
N ASP A 15 -17.93 -6.13 -5.48
CA ASP A 15 -16.90 -7.10 -5.89
C ASP A 15 -15.74 -6.44 -6.67
N ALA A 16 -15.92 -5.21 -7.15
CA ALA A 16 -14.92 -4.46 -7.88
C ALA A 16 -14.09 -3.60 -6.91
N CYS A 17 -12.98 -4.18 -6.41
CA CYS A 17 -12.09 -3.56 -5.45
C CYS A 17 -10.68 -3.32 -6.01
N GLU A 18 -10.05 -2.23 -5.58
CA GLU A 18 -8.68 -1.86 -5.94
C GLU A 18 -7.89 -1.41 -4.71
N GLU A 19 -6.58 -1.66 -4.72
CA GLU A 19 -5.68 -1.04 -3.75
C GLU A 19 -5.42 0.43 -4.11
N ARG A 20 -5.49 1.29 -3.11
CA ARG A 20 -5.18 2.73 -3.20
C ARG A 20 -4.16 3.11 -2.14
N TYR A 21 -3.37 4.13 -2.44
CA TYR A 21 -2.25 4.57 -1.64
C TYR A 21 -2.43 6.04 -1.28
N ILE A 22 -2.52 6.34 0.02
CA ILE A 22 -2.50 7.71 0.53
C ILE A 22 -1.08 7.97 1.06
N PRO A 23 -0.25 8.77 0.36
CA PRO A 23 1.09 9.09 0.82
C PRO A 23 1.04 10.02 2.03
N LEU A 24 1.85 9.71 3.04
CA LEU A 24 2.05 10.57 4.21
C LEU A 24 3.37 11.32 4.05
N TYR A 25 3.27 12.62 3.75
CA TYR A 25 4.43 13.47 3.43
C TYR A 25 5.29 13.87 4.63
N ALA A 26 4.84 13.57 5.86
CA ALA A 26 5.57 13.87 7.07
C ALA A 26 6.38 12.66 7.54
N ASP A 27 7.58 12.90 8.07
CA ASP A 27 8.40 11.90 8.76
C ASP A 27 7.73 11.51 10.09
N ILE A 28 6.70 10.67 10.01
CA ILE A 28 5.95 10.15 11.15
C ILE A 28 6.35 8.71 11.46
N SER A 29 6.17 8.30 12.72
CA SER A 29 6.38 6.90 13.10
C SER A 29 5.20 6.02 12.64
N PRO A 30 5.40 4.69 12.52
CA PRO A 30 4.30 3.76 12.24
C PRO A 30 3.15 3.85 13.26
N MET A 31 3.47 4.09 14.53
CA MET A 31 2.46 4.29 15.57
C MET A 31 1.63 5.55 15.33
N ALA A 32 2.28 6.66 14.95
CA ALA A 32 1.58 7.89 14.59
C ALA A 32 0.71 7.73 13.35
N CYS A 33 1.17 6.98 12.34
CA CYS A 33 0.34 6.62 11.18
C CYS A 33 -0.92 5.89 11.61
N MET A 34 -0.81 4.85 12.44
CA MET A 34 -1.98 4.09 12.91
C MET A 34 -2.98 4.96 13.68
N MET A 35 -2.50 5.91 14.48
CA MET A 35 -3.37 6.83 15.22
C MET A 35 -4.07 7.85 14.30
N GLY A 36 -3.39 8.31 13.24
CA GLY A 36 -3.92 9.32 12.31
C GLY A 36 -4.70 8.77 11.11
N ALA A 37 -4.53 7.48 10.78
CA ALA A 37 -4.99 6.92 9.51
C ALA A 37 -6.48 7.05 9.27
N GLN A 38 -7.31 6.88 10.30
CA GLN A 38 -8.77 7.02 10.18
C GLN A 38 -9.19 8.41 9.70
N ALA A 39 -8.54 9.47 10.20
CA ALA A 39 -8.84 10.83 9.79
C ALA A 39 -8.41 11.08 8.33
N GLU A 40 -7.24 10.61 7.93
CA GLU A 40 -6.76 10.73 6.54
C GLU A 40 -7.64 9.94 5.56
N ILE A 41 -8.11 8.75 5.94
CA ILE A 41 -9.04 7.95 5.12
C ILE A 41 -10.38 8.69 4.98
N ALA A 42 -10.92 9.27 6.06
CA ALA A 42 -12.16 10.04 5.99
C ALA A 42 -12.03 11.22 5.01
N ARG A 43 -10.91 11.97 5.06
CA ARG A 43 -10.62 13.05 4.12
C ARG A 43 -10.49 12.55 2.69
N TRP A 44 -9.87 11.40 2.49
CA TRP A 44 -9.76 10.79 1.15
C TRP A 44 -11.15 10.43 0.60
N GLN A 45 -12.05 9.87 1.41
CA GLN A 45 -13.42 9.53 1.01
C GLN A 45 -14.26 10.76 0.59
N GLU A 46 -13.99 11.96 1.12
CA GLU A 46 -14.68 13.19 0.68
C GLU A 46 -14.52 13.45 -0.83
N THR A 47 -13.44 12.94 -1.44
CA THR A 47 -13.16 13.06 -2.89
C THR A 47 -13.41 11.79 -3.68
N HIS A 48 -13.82 10.70 -3.02
CA HIS A 48 -14.01 9.36 -3.60
C HIS A 48 -15.33 8.74 -3.11
N ALA A 49 -16.43 9.49 -3.24
CA ALA A 49 -17.72 9.10 -2.69
C ALA A 49 -18.37 7.87 -3.36
N ASP A 50 -17.86 7.45 -4.52
CA ASP A 50 -18.25 6.23 -5.23
C ASP A 50 -17.53 4.97 -4.74
N LEU A 51 -16.58 5.12 -3.80
CA LEU A 51 -15.78 4.05 -3.24
C LEU A 51 -16.04 3.87 -1.75
N ASP A 52 -16.13 2.61 -1.32
CA ASP A 52 -16.19 2.21 0.09
C ASP A 52 -14.88 1.52 0.52
N VAL A 53 -14.38 1.83 1.71
CA VAL A 53 -13.10 1.30 2.21
C VAL A 53 -13.33 0.07 3.08
N SER A 54 -12.95 -1.11 2.58
CA SER A 54 -13.18 -2.39 3.28
C SER A 54 -12.05 -2.77 4.24
N ARG A 55 -10.80 -2.37 3.94
CA ARG A 55 -9.62 -2.62 4.76
C ARG A 55 -8.56 -1.55 4.53
N TRP A 56 -7.73 -1.30 5.55
CA TRP A 56 -6.57 -0.43 5.42
C TRP A 56 -5.43 -0.87 6.34
N GLN A 57 -4.22 -0.42 6.03
CA GLN A 57 -3.03 -0.59 6.84
C GLN A 57 -1.95 0.45 6.53
N CYS A 58 -1.11 0.78 7.50
CA CYS A 58 0.10 1.57 7.27
C CYS A 58 1.22 0.66 6.71
N LYS A 59 1.87 1.08 5.61
CA LYS A 59 3.05 0.41 5.05
C LYS A 59 4.17 1.42 4.77
N THR A 60 5.42 1.02 4.96
CA THR A 60 6.59 1.76 4.49
C THR A 60 6.85 1.45 3.01
N ASP A 61 7.65 2.27 2.32
CA ASP A 61 8.14 1.94 0.96
C ASP A 61 8.77 0.54 0.92
N GLU A 62 9.58 0.17 1.92
CA GLU A 62 10.21 -1.14 1.99
C GLU A 62 9.18 -2.28 2.07
N MET A 63 8.12 -2.10 2.86
CA MET A 63 7.04 -3.09 2.96
C MET A 63 6.20 -3.19 1.68
N ILE A 64 6.06 -2.10 0.92
CA ILE A 64 5.37 -2.10 -0.38
C ILE A 64 6.22 -2.82 -1.41
N ALA A 65 7.50 -2.46 -1.52
CA ALA A 65 8.44 -3.10 -2.45
C ALA A 65 8.53 -4.61 -2.23
N LEU A 66 8.54 -5.08 -0.97
CA LEU A 66 8.56 -6.52 -0.66
C LEU A 66 7.27 -7.23 -1.09
N ALA A 67 6.12 -6.56 -1.06
CA ALA A 67 4.83 -7.15 -1.45
C ALA A 67 4.66 -7.26 -2.98
N GLU A 68 5.35 -6.41 -3.74
CA GLU A 68 5.30 -6.40 -5.20
C GLU A 68 6.29 -7.37 -5.86
N THR A 69 7.19 -8.02 -5.10
CA THR A 69 8.18 -8.97 -5.66
C THR A 69 7.49 -10.16 -6.34
N PRO A 70 7.48 -10.26 -7.68
CA PRO A 70 7.02 -11.45 -8.36
C PRO A 70 8.21 -12.41 -8.39
N GLY A 71 8.33 -13.27 -7.38
CA GLY A 71 9.27 -14.40 -7.37
C GLY A 71 10.70 -14.06 -7.82
N GLU A 72 11.51 -13.51 -6.93
CA GLU A 72 12.98 -13.60 -7.03
C GLU A 72 13.36 -15.08 -6.84
N LEU A 73 13.25 -15.87 -7.91
CA LEU A 73 13.63 -17.28 -7.96
C LEU A 73 14.30 -17.55 -9.32
N ASP A 74 15.28 -16.73 -9.73
CA ASP A 74 16.24 -17.09 -10.79
C ASP A 74 17.48 -16.15 -10.86
N VAL A 75 18.19 -15.96 -9.75
CA VAL A 75 19.64 -15.66 -9.83
C VAL A 75 20.38 -16.98 -9.71
N ALA A 76 20.48 -17.71 -10.82
CA ALA A 76 21.51 -18.72 -10.97
C ALA A 76 22.87 -18.01 -10.87
N PRO A 77 23.83 -18.49 -10.05
CA PRO A 77 25.17 -17.97 -10.11
C PRO A 77 25.72 -18.27 -11.52
N HIS A 78 26.09 -17.20 -12.24
CA HIS A 78 26.91 -17.34 -13.44
C HIS A 78 28.13 -18.23 -13.09
N PRO A 79 28.47 -19.24 -13.93
CA PRO A 79 29.74 -19.92 -13.76
C PRO A 79 30.84 -18.88 -13.93
N ILE A 80 31.65 -18.70 -12.89
CA ILE A 80 32.95 -18.06 -12.99
C ILE A 80 33.74 -18.93 -13.97
N GLU A 81 33.93 -18.46 -15.21
CA GLU A 81 34.87 -19.07 -16.12
C GLU A 81 36.27 -19.02 -15.48
N LEU A 82 36.89 -20.19 -15.38
CA LEU A 82 38.27 -20.38 -14.95
C LEU A 82 39.22 -19.63 -15.88
N GLU A 83 40.02 -18.72 -15.32
CA GLU A 83 41.41 -18.47 -15.71
C GLU A 83 42.28 -18.29 -14.47
#